data_AF-A0A7W0YGW1-F1
#
_entry.id   AF-A0A7W0YGW1-F1
#
_cell.length_a   1.000
_cell.length_b   1.000
_cell.length_c   1.000
_cell.angle_alpha   90.00
_cell.angle_beta   90.00
_cell.angle_gamma   90.00
#
_symmetry.space_group_name_H-M   'P 1'
#
loop_
_entity.id
_entity.type
_entity.pdbx_description
1 polymer ?
#
loop_
_entity_poly.entity_id
_entity_poly.type
_entity_poly.pdbx_seq_one_letter_code
_entity_poly.pdbx_strand_id
1 'polypeptide(L)'
;MRPVVNAEGDPVAWERGPEIDHPAVYDLCRCGRSATQPFCDGSESRDAWSDSEVADRRPSAERRREFGSGPVVLTDDRSLCSGARFCSVGKDSAWTLAMQTEDPERRLILTEMVARCPSGRLEYRLVGSPMPVEEELSPEIAVTKDGPLWVRGGIPIEAAGGFRYEVRNRVTLCRCGASGNKPFCDGSHIRVGFRDARAND
;
A
#
# COMPACT_ATOMS: atom_id res chain seq x y z
N MET A 1 -8.82 -8.40 -0.70
CA MET A 1 -8.31 -7.76 -1.93
C MET A 1 -7.27 -8.66 -2.57
N ARG A 2 -7.47 -9.03 -3.83
CA ARG A 2 -6.55 -9.87 -4.61
C ARG A 2 -6.19 -9.15 -5.91
N PRO A 3 -4.91 -9.08 -6.30
CA PRO A 3 -4.57 -8.54 -7.63
C PRO A 3 -5.13 -9.47 -8.71
N VAL A 4 -5.88 -8.90 -9.65
CA VAL A 4 -6.24 -9.55 -10.92
C VAL A 4 -5.08 -9.36 -11.86
N VAL A 5 -4.57 -10.45 -12.43
CA VAL A 5 -3.44 -10.43 -13.38
C VAL A 5 -3.92 -10.74 -14.79
N ASN A 6 -3.32 -10.09 -15.79
CA ASN A 6 -3.53 -10.41 -17.20
C ASN A 6 -2.75 -11.66 -17.63
N ALA A 7 -2.80 -12.01 -18.92
CA ALA A 7 -2.10 -13.18 -19.47
C ALA A 7 -0.57 -13.08 -19.34
N GLU A 8 -0.03 -11.86 -19.31
CA GLU A 8 1.38 -11.55 -19.15
C GLU A 8 1.83 -11.59 -17.67
N GLY A 9 0.90 -11.73 -16.73
CA GLY A 9 1.16 -11.76 -15.30
C GLY A 9 1.25 -10.38 -14.64
N ASP A 10 0.91 -9.31 -15.36
CA ASP A 10 0.86 -7.95 -14.81
C ASP A 10 -0.44 -7.74 -14.02
N PRO A 11 -0.36 -7.12 -12.83
CA PRO A 11 -1.55 -6.76 -12.08
C PRO A 11 -2.28 -5.58 -12.74
N VAL A 12 -3.53 -5.78 -13.12
CA VAL A 12 -4.33 -4.80 -13.87
C VAL A 12 -5.54 -4.27 -13.10
N ALA A 13 -6.02 -5.02 -12.09
CA ALA A 13 -7.12 -4.58 -11.23
C ALA A 13 -7.03 -5.20 -9.83
N TRP A 14 -7.84 -4.69 -8.91
CA TRP A 14 -8.08 -5.31 -7.61
C TRP A 14 -9.43 -6.03 -7.62
N GLU A 15 -9.44 -7.29 -7.23
CA GLU A 15 -10.65 -8.06 -6.92
C GLU A 15 -10.98 -7.89 -5.43
N ARG A 16 -12.20 -7.44 -5.16
CA ARG A 16 -12.75 -7.38 -3.80
C ARG A 16 -13.11 -8.79 -3.34
N GLY A 17 -12.63 -9.15 -2.16
CA GLY A 17 -13.00 -10.40 -1.49
C GLY A 17 -14.25 -10.22 -0.64
N PRO A 18 -14.72 -11.30 0.03
CA PRO A 18 -15.85 -11.21 0.94
C PRO A 18 -15.53 -10.27 2.12
N GLU A 19 -16.60 -9.77 2.74
CA GLU A 19 -16.52 -9.09 4.02
C GLU A 19 -16.15 -10.11 5.11
N ILE A 20 -15.31 -9.69 6.06
CA ILE A 20 -14.87 -10.53 7.17
C ILE A 20 -15.72 -10.15 8.38
N ASP A 21 -16.45 -11.11 8.93
CA ASP A 21 -17.23 -10.89 10.16
C ASP A 21 -16.31 -10.47 11.31
N HIS A 22 -16.70 -9.41 12.02
CA HIS A 22 -15.89 -8.83 13.09
C HIS A 22 -16.75 -8.11 14.14
N PRO A 23 -16.29 -8.07 15.40
CA PRO A 23 -16.91 -7.21 16.41
C PRO A 23 -16.70 -5.73 16.11
N ALA A 24 -17.36 -4.84 16.86
CA ALA A 24 -17.18 -3.39 16.68
C ALA A 24 -15.74 -2.91 17.01
N VAL A 25 -15.04 -3.62 17.88
CA VAL A 25 -13.65 -3.34 18.28
C VAL A 25 -12.86 -4.64 18.21
N TYR A 26 -11.73 -4.62 17.53
CA TYR A 26 -10.86 -5.77 17.32
C TYR A 26 -9.41 -5.34 17.15
N ASP A 27 -8.49 -6.29 17.40
CA ASP A 27 -7.07 -6.12 17.18
C ASP A 27 -6.64 -6.85 15.91
N LEU A 28 -5.74 -6.24 15.12
CA LEU A 28 -5.21 -6.83 13.90
C LEU A 28 -3.79 -7.34 14.12
N CYS A 29 -3.52 -8.55 13.61
CA CYS A 29 -2.21 -9.17 13.74
C CYS A 29 -1.16 -8.38 12.95
N ARG A 30 -0.07 -8.03 13.62
CA ARG A 30 1.13 -7.43 13.00
C ARG A 30 2.37 -8.31 13.09
N CYS A 31 2.35 -9.32 13.95
CA CYS A 31 3.49 -10.21 14.17
C CYS A 31 3.60 -11.33 13.10
N GLY A 32 2.55 -11.54 12.31
CA GLY A 32 2.48 -12.55 11.25
C GLY A 32 2.23 -13.98 11.73
N ARG A 33 2.01 -14.19 13.03
CA ARG A 33 1.93 -15.52 13.65
C ARG A 33 0.57 -15.89 14.23
N SER A 34 -0.41 -14.98 14.22
CA SER A 34 -1.75 -15.28 14.70
C SER A 34 -2.35 -16.46 13.93
N ALA A 35 -2.97 -17.38 14.65
CA ALA A 35 -3.73 -18.48 14.08
C ALA A 35 -5.10 -18.01 13.56
N THR A 36 -5.56 -16.82 13.98
CA THR A 36 -6.86 -16.23 13.62
C THR A 36 -6.76 -15.02 12.69
N GLN A 37 -5.69 -14.96 11.89
CA GLN A 37 -5.49 -13.87 10.93
C GLN A 37 -6.74 -13.58 10.08
N PRO A 38 -7.05 -12.29 9.83
CA PRO A 38 -6.21 -11.11 10.08
C PRO A 38 -6.20 -10.60 11.53
N PHE A 39 -6.99 -11.18 12.43
CA PHE A 39 -7.10 -10.73 13.82
C PHE A 39 -5.91 -11.17 14.67
N CYS A 40 -5.66 -10.43 15.75
CA CYS A 40 -4.67 -10.79 16.76
C CYS A 40 -5.26 -11.80 17.75
N ASP A 41 -4.47 -12.81 18.14
CA ASP A 41 -4.81 -13.79 19.17
C ASP A 41 -3.78 -13.84 20.31
N GLY A 42 -2.92 -12.82 20.41
CA GLY A 42 -1.87 -12.73 21.42
C GLY A 42 -0.61 -13.56 21.12
N SER A 43 -0.50 -14.15 19.92
CA SER A 43 0.67 -14.97 19.53
C SER A 43 2.01 -14.22 19.58
N GLU A 44 2.00 -12.89 19.58
CA GLU A 44 3.19 -12.06 19.77
C GLU A 44 3.90 -12.28 21.12
N SER A 45 3.17 -12.68 22.17
CA SER A 45 3.72 -12.90 23.50
C SER A 45 4.63 -14.15 23.61
N ARG A 46 4.55 -15.05 22.63
CA ARG A 46 5.19 -16.37 22.67
C ARG A 46 6.56 -16.40 22.00
N ASP A 47 6.95 -15.34 21.31
CA ASP A 47 8.14 -15.31 20.45
C ASP A 47 8.83 -13.94 20.47
N ALA A 48 10.12 -13.93 20.12
CA ALA A 48 10.90 -12.72 19.94
C ALA A 48 10.50 -11.96 18.66
N TRP A 49 9.37 -11.24 18.70
CA TRP A 49 9.00 -10.25 17.69
C TRP A 49 9.25 -8.83 18.18
N SER A 50 9.81 -8.01 17.30
CA SER A 50 9.98 -6.58 17.54
C SER A 50 8.80 -5.83 16.94
N ASP A 51 8.07 -5.13 17.80
CA ASP A 51 7.06 -4.14 17.43
C ASP A 51 7.65 -2.73 17.25
N SER A 52 8.96 -2.61 17.03
CA SER A 52 9.57 -1.30 16.90
C SER A 52 9.07 -0.60 15.63
N GLU A 53 8.30 0.47 15.83
CA GLU A 53 7.77 1.34 14.79
C GLU A 53 8.83 2.37 14.37
N VAL A 54 9.62 2.00 13.37
CA VAL A 54 10.80 2.73 12.89
C VAL A 54 10.56 3.55 11.64
N ALA A 55 9.34 3.57 11.10
CA ALA A 55 9.02 4.33 9.90
C ALA A 55 9.35 5.81 10.03
N ASP A 56 9.84 6.39 8.94
CA ASP A 56 10.15 7.81 8.85
C ASP A 56 8.91 8.66 9.20
N ARG A 57 9.11 9.60 10.12
CA ARG A 57 8.06 10.43 10.71
C ARG A 57 7.78 11.73 9.95
N ARG A 58 8.59 12.04 8.92
CA ARG A 58 8.36 13.20 8.05
C ARG A 58 7.08 12.99 7.20
N PRO A 59 6.50 14.02 6.61
CA PRO A 59 5.48 13.87 5.58
C PRO A 59 6.05 13.26 4.30
N SER A 60 5.21 12.60 3.49
CA SER A 60 5.61 12.08 2.17
C SER A 60 6.20 13.17 1.26
N ALA A 61 5.71 14.40 1.37
CA ALA A 61 6.22 15.55 0.63
C ALA A 61 7.72 15.81 0.79
N GLU A 62 8.30 15.44 1.93
CA GLU A 62 9.74 15.61 2.20
C GLU A 62 10.58 14.40 1.77
N ARG A 63 9.95 13.25 1.49
CA ARG A 63 10.62 11.99 1.13
C ARG A 63 10.52 11.65 -0.34
N ARG A 64 9.40 12.02 -0.97
CA ARG A 64 9.06 11.64 -2.35
C ARG A 64 9.97 12.32 -3.35
N ARG A 65 10.21 11.63 -4.46
CA ARG A 65 10.88 12.18 -5.65
C ARG A 65 9.85 12.45 -6.73
N GLU A 66 10.09 13.48 -7.52
CA GLU A 66 9.22 13.87 -8.64
C GLU A 66 9.79 13.41 -9.98
N PHE A 67 8.89 13.03 -10.90
CA PHE A 67 9.22 12.55 -12.24
C PHE A 67 8.19 13.08 -13.25
N GLY A 68 8.65 13.29 -14.48
CA GLY A 68 7.81 13.67 -15.61
C GLY A 68 8.15 15.05 -16.17
N SER A 69 7.72 15.27 -17.40
CA SER A 69 8.01 16.48 -18.19
C SER A 69 6.80 17.03 -18.92
N GLY A 70 5.63 16.40 -18.77
CA GLY A 70 4.37 16.83 -19.37
C GLY A 70 3.40 17.42 -18.34
N PRO A 71 2.08 17.38 -18.58
CA PRO A 71 1.09 18.04 -17.72
C PRO A 71 0.84 17.34 -16.38
N VAL A 72 1.46 16.18 -16.16
CA VAL A 72 1.38 15.39 -14.93
C VAL A 72 2.78 15.18 -14.37
N VAL A 73 2.92 15.37 -13.06
CA VAL A 73 4.11 15.03 -12.28
C VAL A 73 3.80 13.80 -11.43
N LEU A 74 4.51 12.71 -11.68
CA LEU A 74 4.51 11.51 -10.84
C LEU A 74 5.35 11.78 -9.59
N THR A 75 4.89 11.33 -8.43
CA THR A 75 5.67 11.33 -7.20
C THR A 75 5.88 9.90 -6.70
N ASP A 76 7.06 9.62 -6.15
CA ASP A 76 7.47 8.29 -5.65
C ASP A 76 8.08 8.40 -4.25
N ASP A 77 7.32 7.98 -3.23
CA ASP A 77 7.84 7.71 -1.89
C ASP A 77 8.18 6.22 -1.73
N ARG A 78 9.43 5.89 -2.05
CA ARG A 78 9.93 4.52 -2.04
C ARG A 78 9.77 3.79 -0.71
N SER A 79 9.75 4.52 0.40
CA SER A 79 9.62 3.92 1.74
C SER A 79 8.28 3.19 1.92
N LEU A 80 7.26 3.57 1.16
CA LEU A 80 5.91 3.01 1.26
C LEU A 80 5.67 1.83 0.31
N CYS A 81 6.68 1.28 -0.35
CA CYS A 81 6.45 0.21 -1.34
C CYS A 81 5.90 -1.07 -0.68
N SER A 82 4.66 -1.45 -1.00
CA SER A 82 4.10 -2.74 -0.58
C SER A 82 4.43 -3.90 -1.52
N GLY A 83 5.05 -3.66 -2.67
CA GLY A 83 5.36 -4.72 -3.64
C GLY A 83 4.15 -5.24 -4.43
N ALA A 84 3.06 -4.47 -4.54
CA ALA A 84 1.87 -4.84 -5.30
C ALA A 84 2.03 -4.82 -6.84
N ARG A 85 3.16 -4.31 -7.35
CA ARG A 85 3.59 -4.35 -8.76
C ARG A 85 2.74 -3.62 -9.82
N PHE A 86 1.66 -2.92 -9.45
CA PHE A 86 0.89 -2.06 -10.37
C PHE A 86 1.68 -0.94 -11.05
N CYS A 87 2.93 -0.69 -10.65
CA CYS A 87 3.80 0.32 -11.25
C CYS A 87 4.50 -0.14 -12.55
N SER A 88 4.19 -1.32 -13.07
CA SER A 88 4.70 -1.85 -14.35
C SER A 88 3.59 -2.56 -15.13
N VAL A 89 3.61 -2.43 -16.46
CA VAL A 89 2.71 -3.15 -17.39
C VAL A 89 3.42 -3.39 -18.71
N GLY A 90 3.47 -4.62 -19.18
CA GLY A 90 4.23 -5.02 -20.36
C GLY A 90 5.70 -4.57 -20.27
N LYS A 91 6.11 -3.69 -21.17
CA LYS A 91 7.46 -3.09 -21.19
C LYS A 91 7.54 -1.71 -20.52
N ASP A 92 6.40 -1.18 -20.11
CA ASP A 92 6.29 0.15 -19.52
C ASP A 92 6.33 0.12 -17.99
N SER A 93 6.71 1.27 -17.42
CA SER A 93 6.69 1.53 -15.99
C SER A 93 6.08 2.90 -15.73
N ALA A 94 5.61 3.13 -14.51
CA ALA A 94 5.09 4.44 -14.12
C ALA A 94 6.10 5.58 -14.42
N TRP A 95 7.40 5.34 -14.19
CA TRP A 95 8.45 6.34 -14.46
C TRP A 95 8.70 6.58 -15.94
N THR A 96 8.65 5.56 -16.79
CA THR A 96 8.81 5.74 -18.24
C THR A 96 7.60 6.46 -18.83
N LEU A 97 6.39 6.11 -18.37
CA LEU A 97 5.15 6.77 -18.77
C LEU A 97 5.08 8.23 -18.29
N ALA A 98 5.61 8.54 -17.11
CA ALA A 98 5.67 9.91 -16.58
C ALA A 98 6.40 10.89 -17.52
N MET A 99 7.38 10.40 -18.28
CA MET A 99 8.12 11.21 -19.27
C MET A 99 7.35 11.41 -20.59
N GLN A 100 6.21 10.75 -20.76
CA GLN A 100 5.45 10.68 -22.02
C GLN A 100 4.01 11.17 -21.85
N THR A 101 3.71 11.91 -20.78
CA THR A 101 2.33 12.30 -20.45
C THR A 101 1.75 13.39 -21.35
N GLU A 102 2.49 13.94 -22.31
CA GLU A 102 1.91 14.77 -23.38
C GLU A 102 0.93 13.96 -24.24
N ASP A 103 1.24 12.67 -24.46
CA ASP A 103 0.33 11.71 -25.09
C ASP A 103 -0.81 11.37 -24.11
N PRO A 104 -2.08 11.65 -24.46
CA PRO A 104 -3.23 11.35 -23.61
C PRO A 104 -3.40 9.87 -23.26
N GLU A 105 -3.02 8.94 -24.15
CA GLU A 105 -3.13 7.51 -23.88
C GLU A 105 -2.10 7.07 -22.84
N ARG A 106 -0.83 7.52 -23.01
CA ARG A 106 0.25 7.30 -22.04
C ARG A 106 -0.11 7.87 -20.67
N ARG A 107 -0.72 9.06 -20.66
CA ARG A 107 -1.21 9.71 -19.45
C ARG A 107 -2.28 8.89 -18.75
N LEU A 108 -3.28 8.38 -19.49
CA LEU A 108 -4.34 7.55 -18.92
C LEU A 108 -3.79 6.26 -18.30
N ILE A 109 -2.86 5.59 -18.99
CA ILE A 109 -2.21 4.37 -18.46
C ILE A 109 -1.49 4.69 -17.15
N LEU A 110 -0.71 5.78 -17.10
CA LEU A 110 -0.02 6.21 -15.88
C LEU A 110 -1.00 6.46 -14.72
N THR A 111 -2.05 7.25 -14.94
CA THR A 111 -2.97 7.63 -13.86
C THR A 111 -3.71 6.42 -13.30
N GLU A 112 -4.11 5.48 -14.17
CA GLU A 112 -4.73 4.22 -13.78
C GLU A 112 -3.78 3.31 -12.97
N MET A 113 -2.51 3.21 -13.38
CA MET A 113 -1.50 2.47 -12.62
C MET A 113 -1.26 3.06 -11.23
N VAL A 114 -1.18 4.39 -11.14
CA VAL A 114 -0.97 5.12 -9.89
C VAL A 114 -2.16 4.96 -8.95
N ALA A 115 -3.40 5.07 -9.46
CA ALA A 115 -4.62 4.90 -8.68
C ALA A 115 -4.71 3.51 -8.01
N ARG A 116 -4.13 2.47 -8.64
CA ARG A 116 -4.12 1.10 -8.13
C ARG A 116 -2.99 0.80 -7.14
N CYS A 117 -2.04 1.71 -6.93
CA CYS A 117 -0.96 1.54 -5.96
C CYS A 117 -1.53 1.55 -4.53
N PRO A 118 -1.60 0.42 -3.80
CA PRO A 118 -2.40 0.36 -2.57
C PRO A 118 -1.79 1.17 -1.42
N SER A 119 -0.47 1.34 -1.40
CA SER A 119 0.23 2.01 -0.32
C SER A 119 0.29 3.53 -0.46
N GLY A 120 -0.16 4.07 -1.59
CA GLY A 120 0.04 5.48 -1.92
C GLY A 120 1.52 5.84 -2.05
N ARG A 121 2.40 4.87 -2.35
CA ARG A 121 3.81 5.13 -2.71
C ARG A 121 3.88 6.02 -3.96
N LEU A 122 3.04 5.70 -4.94
CA LEU A 122 2.89 6.50 -6.14
C LEU A 122 1.63 7.34 -6.00
N GLU A 123 1.78 8.63 -6.28
CA GLU A 123 0.72 9.60 -6.49
C GLU A 123 1.09 10.44 -7.72
N TYR A 124 0.13 11.14 -8.31
CA TYR A 124 0.43 12.11 -9.34
C TYR A 124 -0.28 13.42 -9.06
N ARG A 125 0.28 14.53 -9.55
CA ARG A 125 -0.33 15.86 -9.49
C ARG A 125 -0.31 16.50 -10.88
N LEU A 126 -1.22 17.43 -11.12
CA LEU A 126 -1.16 18.27 -12.31
C LEU A 126 -0.06 19.33 -12.14
N VAL A 127 0.60 19.70 -13.23
CA VAL A 127 1.54 20.85 -13.21
C VAL A 127 0.79 22.10 -12.75
N GLY A 128 1.40 22.85 -11.82
CA GLY A 128 0.78 24.02 -11.19
C GLY A 128 -0.12 23.70 -9.99
N SER A 129 -0.48 22.43 -9.75
CA SER A 129 -1.14 22.01 -8.51
C SER A 129 -0.12 21.43 -7.53
N PRO A 130 -0.14 21.83 -6.23
CA PRO A 130 0.66 21.20 -5.19
C PRO A 130 0.03 19.89 -4.67
N MET A 131 -1.26 19.67 -4.92
CA MET A 131 -2.01 18.54 -4.39
C MET A 131 -2.02 17.36 -5.36
N PRO A 132 -1.88 16.13 -4.86
CA PRO A 132 -2.09 14.94 -5.68
C PRO A 132 -3.55 14.84 -6.13
N VAL A 133 -3.75 14.27 -7.31
CA VAL A 133 -5.08 13.93 -7.84
C VAL A 133 -5.37 12.50 -7.45
N GLU A 134 -6.36 12.30 -6.61
CA GLU A 134 -6.81 10.98 -6.15
C GLU A 134 -8.32 10.97 -5.98
N GLU A 135 -8.94 9.81 -6.14
CA GLU A 135 -10.33 9.60 -5.76
C GLU A 135 -10.46 9.64 -4.24
N GLU A 136 -11.55 10.23 -3.74
CA GLU A 136 -11.90 10.14 -2.33
C GLU A 136 -12.37 8.72 -2.01
N LEU A 137 -11.58 8.00 -1.22
CA LEU A 137 -11.91 6.65 -0.81
C LEU A 137 -12.74 6.67 0.47
N SER A 138 -13.74 5.78 0.58
CA SER A 138 -14.43 5.55 1.84
C SER A 138 -13.49 4.87 2.87
N PRO A 139 -13.63 5.18 4.17
CA PRO A 139 -12.88 4.51 5.22
C PRO A 139 -13.06 2.99 5.19
N GLU A 140 -11.97 2.25 5.04
CA GLU A 140 -11.97 0.78 4.97
C GLU A 140 -10.60 0.22 5.37
N ILE A 141 -10.59 -0.96 6.02
CA ILE A 141 -9.40 -1.79 6.15
C ILE A 141 -9.63 -3.08 5.38
N ALA A 142 -8.85 -3.29 4.32
CA ALA A 142 -8.93 -4.49 3.52
C ALA A 142 -7.70 -5.39 3.72
N VAL A 143 -7.89 -6.69 3.73
CA VAL A 143 -6.78 -7.66 3.76
C VAL A 143 -6.32 -7.93 2.34
N THR A 144 -5.03 -7.71 2.05
CA THR A 144 -4.45 -8.15 0.79
C THR A 144 -3.97 -9.60 0.90
N LYS A 145 -4.26 -10.42 -0.12
CA LYS A 145 -3.83 -11.83 -0.17
C LYS A 145 -2.31 -11.92 0.00
N ASP A 146 -1.86 -12.76 0.93
CA ASP A 146 -0.44 -12.99 1.24
C ASP A 146 0.33 -11.70 1.55
N GLY A 147 -0.36 -10.65 1.99
CA GLY A 147 0.18 -9.29 1.99
C GLY A 147 -0.28 -8.45 3.18
N PRO A 148 0.00 -7.13 3.13
CA PRO A 148 -0.33 -6.20 4.20
C PRO A 148 -1.83 -5.99 4.42
N LEU A 149 -2.13 -5.26 5.49
CA LEU A 149 -3.42 -4.59 5.65
C LEU A 149 -3.42 -3.33 4.78
N TRP A 150 -4.45 -3.14 3.98
CA TRP A 150 -4.65 -1.95 3.15
C TRP A 150 -5.67 -1.04 3.83
N VAL A 151 -5.17 0.05 4.40
CA VAL A 151 -5.97 1.05 5.11
C VAL A 151 -6.28 2.20 4.15
N ARG A 152 -7.56 2.56 4.02
CA ARG A 152 -8.08 3.46 2.98
C ARG A 152 -9.03 4.50 3.56
N GLY A 153 -9.20 5.59 2.84
CA GLY A 153 -10.17 6.64 3.15
C GLY A 153 -9.78 7.54 4.33
N GLY A 154 -8.50 7.91 4.41
CA GLY A 154 -8.06 8.92 5.38
C GLY A 154 -8.07 8.47 6.84
N ILE A 155 -8.10 7.17 7.11
CA ILE A 155 -8.03 6.62 8.48
C ILE A 155 -6.67 7.03 9.11
N PRO A 156 -6.67 7.75 10.25
CA PRO A 156 -5.43 8.15 10.91
C PRO A 156 -4.64 6.96 11.45
N ILE A 157 -3.31 7.02 11.34
CA ILE A 157 -2.40 6.02 11.93
C ILE A 157 -1.65 6.65 13.10
N GLU A 158 -1.82 6.08 14.29
CA GLU A 158 -1.12 6.47 15.50
C GLU A 158 -0.19 5.33 15.93
N ALA A 159 1.07 5.66 16.17
CA ALA A 159 2.08 4.75 16.71
C ALA A 159 1.77 4.43 18.17
N ALA A 160 2.30 3.30 18.69
CA ALA A 160 2.15 2.91 20.09
C ALA A 160 2.67 3.98 21.08
N GLY A 161 3.65 4.79 20.66
CA GLY A 161 4.17 5.93 21.42
C GLY A 161 3.36 7.23 21.27
N GLY A 162 2.17 7.20 20.66
CA GLY A 162 1.29 8.37 20.45
C GLY A 162 1.68 9.28 19.28
N PHE A 163 2.72 8.94 18.51
CA PHE A 163 3.07 9.72 17.32
C PHE A 163 2.05 9.49 16.20
N ARG A 164 1.49 10.56 15.64
CA ARG A 164 0.56 10.48 14.52
C ARG A 164 1.29 10.69 13.20
N TYR A 165 1.20 9.69 12.32
CA TYR A 165 1.69 9.82 10.95
C TYR A 165 0.80 10.77 10.13
N GLU A 166 1.33 11.26 9.01
CA GLU A 166 0.55 11.99 8.01
C GLU A 166 -0.73 11.21 7.64
N VAL A 167 -1.88 11.89 7.68
CA VAL A 167 -3.15 11.31 7.22
C VAL A 167 -3.11 11.23 5.71
N ARG A 168 -3.29 10.04 5.16
CA ARG A 168 -3.20 9.76 3.72
C ARG A 168 -4.46 9.05 3.25
N ASN A 169 -4.81 9.25 1.98
CA ASN A 169 -5.98 8.60 1.37
C ASN A 169 -5.88 7.07 1.41
N ARG A 170 -4.66 6.52 1.32
CA ARG A 170 -4.38 5.10 1.51
C ARG A 170 -2.95 4.84 1.99
N VAL A 171 -2.77 3.79 2.78
CA VAL A 171 -1.48 3.24 3.22
C VAL A 171 -1.57 1.73 3.38
N THR A 172 -0.42 1.06 3.50
CA THR A 172 -0.37 -0.37 3.83
C THR A 172 0.41 -0.62 5.10
N LEU A 173 -0.17 -1.37 6.04
CA LEU A 173 0.46 -1.74 7.31
C LEU A 173 1.02 -3.16 7.26
N CYS A 174 2.16 -3.38 7.90
CA CYS A 174 2.79 -4.69 7.97
C CYS A 174 1.89 -5.68 8.74
N ARG A 175 1.63 -6.82 8.10
CA ARG A 175 0.91 -7.95 8.71
C ARG A 175 1.77 -9.20 8.91
N CYS A 176 2.89 -9.30 8.18
CA CYS A 176 3.76 -10.47 8.20
C CYS A 176 4.82 -10.47 9.31
N GLY A 177 4.91 -9.40 10.13
CA GLY A 177 5.95 -9.25 11.17
C GLY A 177 7.35 -8.88 10.67
N ALA A 178 7.64 -9.04 9.38
CA ALA A 178 9.01 -8.94 8.85
C ALA A 178 9.41 -7.57 8.28
N SER A 179 8.52 -6.57 8.27
CA SER A 179 8.87 -5.28 7.68
C SER A 179 9.98 -4.57 8.45
N GLY A 180 10.94 -3.99 7.73
CA GLY A 180 11.94 -3.07 8.25
C GLY A 180 11.45 -1.62 8.34
N ASN A 181 10.22 -1.32 7.89
CA ASN A 181 9.62 0.01 7.89
C ASN A 181 8.31 0.06 8.70
N LYS A 182 8.23 -0.71 9.81
CA LYS A 182 7.03 -0.76 10.65
C LYS A 182 6.64 0.65 11.13
N PRO A 183 5.34 1.01 11.18
CA PRO A 183 4.20 0.12 11.03
C PRO A 183 3.85 -0.20 9.56
N PHE A 184 4.46 0.48 8.60
CA PHE A 184 4.14 0.30 7.18
C PHE A 184 4.73 -1.00 6.61
N CYS A 185 4.15 -1.45 5.51
CA CYS A 185 4.70 -2.53 4.70
C CYS A 185 5.81 -1.99 3.78
N ASP A 186 6.89 -2.75 3.66
CA ASP A 186 8.02 -2.51 2.76
C ASP A 186 8.22 -3.64 1.72
N GLY A 187 7.20 -4.48 1.54
CA GLY A 187 7.25 -5.65 0.66
C GLY A 187 7.97 -6.88 1.25
N SER A 188 8.46 -6.82 2.50
CA SER A 188 9.17 -7.95 3.11
C SER A 188 8.36 -9.24 3.19
N HIS A 189 7.02 -9.18 3.18
CA HIS A 189 6.13 -10.35 3.10
C HIS A 189 6.42 -11.26 1.89
N ILE A 190 6.84 -10.68 0.76
CA ILE A 190 7.23 -11.44 -0.45
C ILE A 190 8.50 -12.25 -0.16
N ARG A 191 9.51 -11.62 0.45
CA ARG A 191 10.81 -12.25 0.74
C ARG A 191 10.71 -13.36 1.77
N VAL A 192 9.88 -13.17 2.80
CA VAL A 192 9.66 -14.19 3.84
C VAL A 192 8.62 -15.23 3.45
N GLY A 193 8.05 -15.13 2.24
CA GLY A 193 7.05 -16.08 1.75
C GLY A 193 5.80 -16.13 2.63
N PHE A 194 5.38 -15.01 3.20
CA PHE A 194 4.20 -14.94 4.06
C PHE A 194 2.96 -15.44 3.30
N ARG A 195 2.21 -16.36 3.91
CA ARG A 195 0.99 -16.93 3.34
C ARG A 195 -0.16 -16.74 4.29
N ASP A 196 -1.27 -16.26 3.73
CA ASP A 196 -2.53 -16.16 4.42
C ASP A 196 -3.41 -17.33 3.98
N ALA A 197 -3.40 -18.41 4.76
CA ALA A 197 -4.15 -19.62 4.44
C ALA A 197 -5.66 -19.37 4.29
N ARG A 198 -6.20 -18.31 4.91
CA ARG A 198 -7.63 -17.97 4.90
C ARG A 198 -8.02 -16.97 3.80
N ALA A 199 -7.07 -16.35 3.11
CA ALA A 199 -7.36 -15.45 1.97
C ALA A 199 -7.66 -16.21 0.64
N ASN A 200 -7.78 -17.55 0.73
CA ASN A 200 -8.16 -18.45 -0.36
C ASN A 200 -9.63 -18.87 -0.30
N ASP A 201 -10.27 -18.73 0.85
CA ASP A 201 -11.70 -18.98 1.07
C ASP A 201 -12.49 -17.67 0.95
#